data_AF-A0A0M8VCQ9-F1
#
_entry.id   AF-A0A0M8VCQ9-F1
#
_cell.length_a   1.000
_cell.length_b   1.000
_cell.length_c   1.000
_cell.angle_alpha   90.00
_cell.angle_beta   90.00
_cell.angle_gamma   90.00
#
_symmetry.space_group_name_H-M   'P 1'
#
loop_
_entity.id
_entity.type
_entity.pdbx_description
1 polymer ?
#
loop_
_entity_poly.entity_id
_entity_poly.type
_entity_poly.pdbx_seq_one_letter_code
_entity_poly.pdbx_strand_id
1 'polypeptide(L)'
;MIKDCSDSLYRMHREFKDNGNPADEYGDALGSGKLRDIFDDFSQTWKKNRKKLMEDIENLAKYTGNAAKAYEDIDHELANALRDAKKNGKKEK
;
A
#
# COMPACT_ATOMS: atom_id res chain seq x y z
N MET A 1 -12.94 0.84 6.79
CA MET A 1 -12.28 -0.46 7.00
C MET A 1 -11.40 -0.88 5.82
N ILE A 2 -11.95 -1.12 4.61
CA ILE A 2 -11.13 -1.49 3.44
C ILE A 2 -10.30 -0.31 2.93
N LYS A 3 -10.87 0.90 2.92
CA LYS A 3 -10.16 2.15 2.60
C LYS A 3 -8.99 2.41 3.56
N ASP A 4 -9.22 2.28 4.86
CA ASP A 4 -8.18 2.46 5.89
C ASP A 4 -7.04 1.43 5.73
N CYS A 5 -7.37 0.21 5.28
CA CYS A 5 -6.38 -0.82 4.95
C CYS A 5 -5.51 -0.38 3.76
N SER A 6 -6.13 0.09 2.67
CA SER A 6 -5.41 0.65 1.52
C SER A 6 -4.49 1.81 1.92
N ASP A 7 -4.98 2.75 2.72
CA ASP A 7 -4.20 3.89 3.21
C ASP A 7 -3.03 3.45 4.09
N SER A 8 -3.23 2.44 4.93
CA SER A 8 -2.17 1.88 5.78
C SER A 8 -1.09 1.19 4.95
N LEU A 9 -1.47 0.46 3.89
CA LEU A 9 -0.53 -0.15 2.95
C LEU A 9 0.28 0.91 2.20
N TYR A 10 -0.34 2.00 1.74
CA TYR A 10 0.40 3.11 1.13
C TYR A 10 1.35 3.80 2.10
N ARG A 11 1.00 3.91 3.38
CA ARG A 11 1.92 4.41 4.43
C ARG A 11 3.12 3.48 4.57
N MET A 12 2.91 2.17 4.71
CA MET A 12 4.00 1.20 4.77
C MET A 12 4.90 1.27 3.53
N HIS A 13 4.33 1.35 2.34
CA HIS A 13 5.09 1.52 1.10
C HIS A 13 5.99 2.78 1.14
N ARG A 14 5.48 3.90 1.65
CA ARG A 14 6.27 5.14 1.82
C ARG A 14 7.39 4.98 2.84
N GLU A 15 7.14 4.36 3.99
CA GLU A 15 8.19 4.09 4.97
C GLU A 15 9.31 3.23 4.35
N PHE A 16 8.95 2.19 3.61
CA PHE A 16 9.90 1.40 2.84
C PHE A 16 10.48 2.15 1.65
N LYS A 17 9.96 3.28 1.17
CA LYS A 17 10.57 4.07 0.11
C LYS A 17 11.57 5.07 0.66
N ASP A 18 11.21 5.70 1.77
CA ASP A 18 11.90 6.87 2.31
C ASP A 18 13.01 6.48 3.29
N ASN A 19 12.86 5.36 4.02
CA ASN A 19 13.90 4.84 4.90
C ASN A 19 14.83 3.90 4.12
N GLY A 20 16.06 4.37 3.91
CA GLY A 20 17.09 3.81 3.04
C GLY A 20 17.62 2.42 3.42
N ASN A 21 18.49 1.89 2.56
CA ASN A 21 19.16 0.61 2.79
C ASN A 21 20.05 0.73 4.03
N PRO A 22 19.85 -0.09 5.08
CA PRO A 22 20.60 0.00 6.33
C PRO A 22 22.11 -0.08 6.14
N ALA A 23 22.58 -0.69 5.04
CA ALA A 23 24.00 -0.85 4.75
C ALA A 23 24.65 0.37 4.10
N ASP A 24 23.90 1.32 3.54
CA ASP A 24 24.46 2.47 2.81
C ASP A 24 25.35 3.35 3.70
N GLU A 25 25.11 3.36 5.02
CA GLU A 25 25.86 4.17 6.00
C GLU A 25 27.13 3.50 6.54
N TYR A 26 27.32 2.19 6.31
CA TYR A 26 28.38 1.43 6.98
C TYR A 26 29.58 1.11 6.09
N GLY A 27 29.49 1.31 4.77
CA GLY A 27 30.51 0.84 3.81
C GLY A 27 31.95 1.23 4.17
N ASP A 28 32.17 2.52 4.46
CA ASP A 28 33.51 3.05 4.78
C ASP A 28 33.88 2.92 6.27
N ALA A 29 32.90 2.64 7.14
CA ALA A 29 33.12 2.43 8.56
C ALA A 29 33.69 1.04 8.88
N LEU A 30 33.58 0.09 7.95
CA LEU A 30 34.04 -1.28 8.14
C LEU A 30 35.52 -1.41 7.76
N GLY A 31 36.40 -1.40 8.78
CA GLY A 31 37.86 -1.54 8.58
C GLY A 31 38.34 -2.92 8.10
N SER A 32 37.44 -3.92 7.98
CA SER A 32 37.76 -5.28 7.52
C SER A 32 37.17 -5.55 6.13
N GLY A 33 38.02 -5.92 5.17
CA GLY A 33 37.57 -6.24 3.80
C GLY A 33 36.55 -7.38 3.75
N LYS A 34 36.76 -8.45 4.52
CA LYS A 34 35.80 -9.57 4.60
C LYS A 34 34.45 -9.14 5.16
N LEU A 35 34.44 -8.24 6.15
CA LEU A 35 33.21 -7.72 6.73
C LEU A 35 32.48 -6.82 5.73
N ARG A 36 33.23 -6.02 4.97
CA ARG A 36 32.71 -5.18 3.89
C ARG A 36 32.04 -6.02 2.80
N ASP A 37 32.65 -7.13 2.37
CA ASP A 37 32.09 -8.00 1.34
C ASP A 37 30.74 -8.62 1.79
N ILE A 38 30.67 -9.11 3.04
CA ILE A 38 29.43 -9.64 3.62
C ILE A 38 28.35 -8.54 3.71
N PHE A 39 28.73 -7.31 4.08
CA PHE A 39 27.81 -6.19 4.14
C PHE A 39 27.33 -5.75 2.75
N ASP A 40 28.16 -5.83 1.71
CA ASP A 40 27.74 -5.56 0.34
C ASP A 40 26.74 -6.62 -0.16
N ASP A 41 26.99 -7.90 0.10
CA ASP A 41 26.04 -8.97 -0.22
C ASP A 41 24.68 -8.78 0.47
N PHE A 42 24.71 -8.40 1.75
CA PHE A 42 23.52 -8.05 2.51
C PHE A 42 22.81 -6.84 1.90
N SER A 43 23.55 -5.78 1.60
CA SER A 43 23.08 -4.53 0.98
C SER A 43 22.33 -4.80 -0.33
N GLN A 44 22.93 -5.57 -1.23
CA GLN A 44 22.32 -5.91 -2.51
C GLN A 44 21.07 -6.78 -2.35
N THR A 45 21.12 -7.75 -1.42
CA THR A 45 19.98 -8.63 -1.12
C THR A 45 18.82 -7.83 -0.51
N TRP A 46 19.12 -6.95 0.44
CA TRP A 46 18.13 -6.05 1.04
C TRP A 46 17.48 -5.17 -0.02
N LYS A 47 18.26 -4.52 -0.88
CA LYS A 47 17.75 -3.67 -1.96
C LYS A 47 16.79 -4.41 -2.89
N LYS A 48 17.15 -5.63 -3.31
CA LYS A 48 16.30 -6.48 -4.16
C LYS A 48 15.00 -6.87 -3.47
N ASN A 49 15.09 -7.38 -2.24
CA ASN A 49 13.92 -7.83 -1.48
C ASN A 49 13.00 -6.68 -1.10
N ARG A 50 13.56 -5.53 -0.68
CA ARG A 50 12.81 -4.30 -0.37
C ARG A 50 12.04 -3.80 -1.59
N LYS A 51 12.68 -3.76 -2.77
CA LYS A 51 12.01 -3.35 -4.01
C LYS A 51 10.81 -4.25 -4.32
N LYS A 52 10.99 -5.57 -4.23
CA LYS A 52 9.90 -6.53 -4.46
C LYS A 52 8.77 -6.37 -3.43
N LEU A 53 9.11 -6.23 -2.15
CA LEU A 53 8.14 -6.01 -1.09
C LEU A 53 7.33 -4.72 -1.32
N MET A 54 7.99 -3.64 -1.75
CA MET A 54 7.30 -2.39 -2.09
C MET A 54 6.31 -2.59 -3.24
N GLU A 55 6.72 -3.26 -4.33
CA GLU A 55 5.83 -3.58 -5.46
C GLU A 55 4.60 -4.39 -5.00
N ASP A 56 4.82 -5.40 -4.16
CA ASP A 56 3.73 -6.24 -3.63
C ASP A 56 2.77 -5.44 -2.73
N ILE A 57 3.29 -4.57 -1.85
CA ILE A 57 2.48 -3.69 -0.99
C ILE A 57 1.68 -2.70 -1.84
N GLU A 58 2.28 -2.09 -2.86
CA GLU A 58 1.60 -1.14 -3.75
C GLU A 58 0.45 -1.82 -4.50
N ASN A 59 0.68 -3.03 -5.02
CA ASN A 59 -0.35 -3.81 -5.70
C ASN A 59 -1.51 -4.14 -4.75
N LEU A 60 -1.21 -4.58 -3.53
CA LEU A 60 -2.24 -4.86 -2.53
C LEU A 60 -3.02 -3.60 -2.12
N ALA A 61 -2.34 -2.45 -1.98
CA ALA A 61 -2.96 -1.16 -1.70
C ALA A 61 -3.93 -0.75 -2.82
N LYS A 62 -3.54 -0.94 -4.08
CA LYS A 62 -4.40 -0.69 -5.25
C LYS A 62 -5.63 -1.60 -5.25
N TYR A 63 -5.46 -2.90 -5.02
CA TYR A 63 -6.59 -3.84 -5.00
C TYR A 63 -7.59 -3.52 -3.89
N THR A 64 -7.10 -3.24 -2.68
CA THR A 64 -7.95 -2.85 -1.56
C THR A 64 -8.64 -1.51 -1.80
N GLY A 65 -7.95 -0.52 -2.38
CA GLY A 65 -8.54 0.76 -2.74
C GLY A 65 -9.65 0.62 -3.80
N ASN A 66 -9.42 -0.20 -4.83
CA ASN A 66 -10.42 -0.50 -5.85
C ASN A 66 -11.64 -1.23 -5.27
N ALA A 67 -11.42 -2.19 -4.38
CA ALA A 67 -12.51 -2.88 -3.69
C ALA A 67 -13.33 -1.91 -2.82
N ALA A 68 -12.67 -1.04 -2.05
CA ALA A 68 -13.35 -0.03 -1.25
C ALA A 68 -14.23 0.88 -2.11
N LYS A 69 -13.70 1.37 -3.23
CA LYS A 69 -14.46 2.20 -4.17
C LYS A 69 -15.66 1.46 -4.75
N ALA A 70 -15.49 0.22 -5.19
CA ALA A 70 -16.58 -0.57 -5.74
C ALA A 70 -17.74 -0.75 -4.73
N TYR A 71 -17.42 -1.00 -3.45
CA TYR A 71 -18.43 -1.08 -2.41
C TYR A 71 -19.12 0.27 -2.15
N GLU A 72 -18.36 1.37 -2.08
CA GLU A 72 -18.92 2.72 -1.92
C GLU A 72 -19.86 3.09 -3.08
N ASP A 73 -19.48 2.74 -4.32
CA ASP A 73 -20.29 2.99 -5.52
C ASP A 73 -21.60 2.18 -5.49
N ILE A 74 -21.53 0.88 -5.15
CA ILE A 74 -22.72 0.01 -5.01
C ILE A 74 -23.67 0.53 -3.92
N ASP A 75 -23.14 0.88 -2.76
CA ASP A 75 -23.93 1.42 -1.65
C ASP A 75 -24.60 2.74 -2.04
N HIS A 76 -23.91 3.59 -2.81
CA HIS A 76 -24.45 4.85 -3.30
C HIS A 76 -25.59 4.64 -4.29
N GLU A 77 -25.41 3.74 -5.27
CA GLU A 77 -26.44 3.39 -6.24
C GLU A 77 -27.69 2.82 -5.55
N LEU A 78 -27.50 1.89 -4.60
CA LEU A 78 -28.59 1.30 -3.84
C LEU A 78 -29.35 2.36 -3.02
N ALA A 79 -28.64 3.27 -2.34
CA ALA A 79 -29.27 4.35 -1.58
C ALA A 79 -30.08 5.29 -2.48
N ASN A 80 -29.58 5.59 -3.69
CA ASN A 80 -30.29 6.43 -4.65
C ASN A 80 -31.56 5.73 -5.17
N ALA A 81 -31.47 4.45 -5.54
CA ALA A 81 -32.61 3.65 -5.98
C ALA A 81 -33.72 3.61 -4.90
N LEU A 82 -33.36 3.39 -3.63
CA LEU A 82 -34.30 3.41 -2.51
C LEU A 82 -34.95 4.80 -2.30
N ARG A 83 -34.18 5.88 -2.43
CA ARG A 83 -34.70 7.25 -2.32
C ARG A 83 -35.69 7.57 -3.42
N ASP A 84 -35.40 7.15 -4.65
CA ASP A 84 -36.27 7.43 -5.79
C ASP A 84 -37.55 6.58 -5.76
N ALA A 85 -37.45 5.30 -5.37
CA ALA A 85 -38.63 4.47 -5.09
C ALA A 85 -39.55 5.10 -4.03
N LYS A 86 -38.97 5.64 -2.95
CA LYS A 86 -39.73 6.33 -1.89
C LYS A 86 -40.39 7.62 -2.37
N LYS A 87 -39.73 8.40 -3.23
CA LYS A 87 -40.31 9.62 -3.83
C LYS A 87 -41.48 9.28 -4.74
N ASN A 88 -41.35 8.23 -5.55
CA ASN A 88 -42.39 7.80 -6.49
C ASN A 88 -43.62 7.26 -5.75
N GLY A 89 -43.44 6.40 -4.74
CA GLY A 89 -44.56 5.92 -3.91
C GLY A 89 -45.26 6.98 -3.06
N LYS A 90 -44.63 8.15 -2.85
CA LYS A 90 -45.26 9.33 -2.22
C LYS A 90 -46.08 10.19 -3.20
N LYS A 91 -45.87 10.06 -4.51
CA LYS A 91 -46.62 10.81 -5.54
C LYS A 91 -47.91 10.10 -5.95
N GLU A 92 -48.03 8.80 -5.67
CA GLU A 92 -49.21 7.98 -6.00
C GLU A 92 -50.25 7.90 -4.87
N LYS A 93 -50.00 8.54 -3.72
CA LYS A 93 -50.96 8.71 -2.61
C LYS A 93 -51.37 10.16 -2.48
#